data_AF-A0ABD1EEM2-F1
#
_entry.id   AF-A0ABD1EEM2-F1
#
_cell.length_a   1.000
_cell.length_b   1.000
_cell.length_c   1.000
_cell.angle_alpha   90.00
_cell.angle_beta   90.00
_cell.angle_gamma   90.00
#
_symmetry.space_group_name_H-M   'P 1'
#
loop_
_entity.id
_entity.type
_entity.pdbx_description
1 polymer ?
#
loop_
_entity_poly.entity_id
_entity_poly.type
_entity_poly.pdbx_seq_one_letter_code
_entity_poly.pdbx_strand_id
1 'polypeptide(L)'
;MLETVDLKDFSIKSWYENFKNITLQTIILQLSDDIVKNFEFQELSEESDDESLTEETPFPQDFLDEVQNAFNTLGRTVFVKNNWHAPLDARMFSIGNTLKAENISDIQLFLQTSSVIQQDLSNVKGVPFCLALRKWISIHPAAEFRCIVINNVLRGITPRDWPVFYSHFKEEGSRIIQNLFIFFTEFIKMKFPRTHYCFDVVLSYPDKPFLLDFGPLNSKTNLYAFTWTEISSLLDKEISEEIPPVFRYLDKDIGIMTKAIANMRFQEM
;
A
#
# COMPACT_ATOMS: atom_id res chain seq x y z
N MET A 1 -2.86 -10.64 -10.50
CA MET A 1 -3.74 -11.63 -9.85
C MET A 1 -2.96 -12.30 -8.74
N LEU A 2 -3.33 -11.92 -7.52
CA LEU A 2 -2.95 -12.56 -6.27
C LEU A 2 -3.50 -13.99 -6.28
N GLU A 3 -2.82 -14.93 -5.65
CA GLU A 3 -3.42 -16.25 -5.42
C GLU A 3 -4.61 -16.12 -4.47
N THR A 4 -5.56 -17.08 -4.51
CA THR A 4 -6.77 -17.01 -3.66
C THR A 4 -6.45 -16.89 -2.18
N VAL A 5 -5.36 -17.52 -1.72
CA VAL A 5 -4.87 -17.41 -0.33
C VAL A 5 -4.32 -16.00 -0.06
N ASP A 6 -3.57 -15.42 -1.00
CA ASP A 6 -3.03 -14.07 -0.86
C ASP A 6 -4.15 -13.02 -0.78
N LEU A 7 -5.24 -13.18 -1.54
CA LEU A 7 -6.41 -12.30 -1.47
C LEU A 7 -7.01 -12.24 -0.06
N LYS A 8 -7.00 -13.36 0.67
CA LYS A 8 -7.48 -13.40 2.05
C LYS A 8 -6.46 -12.81 3.01
N ASP A 9 -5.23 -13.33 3.02
CA ASP A 9 -4.25 -13.03 4.07
C ASP A 9 -3.71 -11.60 4.01
N PHE A 10 -3.61 -11.02 2.81
CA PHE A 10 -3.14 -9.64 2.61
C PHE A 10 -4.25 -8.59 2.58
N SER A 11 -5.52 -9.01 2.72
CA SER A 11 -6.61 -8.04 2.86
C SER A 11 -6.45 -7.28 4.17
N ILE A 12 -6.60 -5.95 4.14
CA ILE A 12 -6.60 -5.10 5.34
C ILE A 12 -7.63 -5.54 6.37
N LYS A 13 -8.76 -6.10 5.92
CA LYS A 13 -9.78 -6.69 6.80
C LYS A 13 -9.23 -7.85 7.64
N SER A 14 -8.28 -8.60 7.12
CA SER A 14 -7.70 -9.78 7.78
C SER A 14 -6.62 -9.43 8.78
N TRP A 15 -5.77 -8.42 8.49
CA TRP A 15 -4.62 -8.10 9.33
C TRP A 15 -4.84 -6.89 10.25
N TYR A 16 -5.75 -5.96 9.94
CA TYR A 16 -5.88 -4.69 10.68
C TYR A 16 -6.05 -4.88 12.18
N GLU A 17 -6.98 -5.72 12.63
CA GLU A 17 -7.25 -5.91 14.07
C GLU A 17 -6.04 -6.42 14.85
N ASN A 18 -5.23 -7.29 14.25
CA ASN A 18 -4.02 -7.83 14.88
C ASN A 18 -2.91 -6.78 15.01
N PHE A 19 -2.91 -5.76 14.15
CA PHE A 19 -1.85 -4.75 14.06
C PHE A 19 -2.34 -3.31 14.33
N LYS A 20 -3.56 -3.13 14.84
CA LYS A 20 -4.18 -1.81 15.05
C LYS A 20 -3.37 -0.85 15.92
N ASN A 21 -2.57 -1.39 16.85
CA ASN A 21 -1.73 -0.61 17.77
C ASN A 21 -0.44 -0.07 17.12
N ILE A 22 -0.08 -0.58 15.94
CA ILE A 22 1.16 -0.21 15.24
C ILE A 22 0.89 0.36 13.84
N THR A 23 -0.37 0.63 13.49
CA THR A 23 -0.76 1.16 12.18
C THR A 23 -1.68 2.36 12.36
N LEU A 24 -1.97 3.08 11.28
CA LEU A 24 -2.89 4.20 11.30
C LEU A 24 -4.31 3.75 11.64
N GLN A 25 -5.00 4.56 12.44
CA GLN A 25 -6.43 4.37 12.72
C GLN A 25 -7.19 4.24 11.40
N THR A 26 -7.97 3.17 11.28
CA THR A 26 -8.68 2.78 10.06
C THR A 26 -10.07 2.30 10.43
N ILE A 27 -11.06 2.72 9.66
CA ILE A 27 -12.43 2.24 9.71
C ILE A 27 -12.67 1.48 8.41
N ILE A 28 -13.13 0.24 8.54
CA ILE A 28 -13.34 -0.67 7.41
C ILE A 28 -14.84 -0.84 7.23
N LEU A 29 -15.35 -0.37 6.09
CA LEU A 29 -16.74 -0.53 5.69
C LEU A 29 -16.85 -1.68 4.69
N GLN A 30 -17.75 -2.62 4.93
CA GLN A 30 -17.98 -3.70 3.98
C GLN A 30 -18.87 -3.20 2.84
N LEU A 31 -18.50 -3.50 1.60
CA LEU A 31 -19.26 -3.07 0.43
C LEU A 31 -20.21 -4.18 -0.01
N SER A 32 -21.47 -3.83 -0.24
CA SER A 32 -22.40 -4.70 -0.98
C SER A 32 -22.10 -4.64 -2.47
N ASP A 33 -22.57 -5.65 -3.22
CA ASP A 33 -22.37 -5.70 -4.67
C ASP A 33 -22.93 -4.46 -5.39
N ASP A 34 -24.02 -3.89 -4.89
CA ASP A 34 -24.61 -2.68 -5.45
C ASP A 34 -23.74 -1.44 -5.19
N ILE A 35 -23.16 -1.31 -4.00
CA ILE A 35 -22.22 -0.21 -3.71
C ILE A 35 -20.92 -0.38 -4.51
N VAL A 36 -20.48 -1.61 -4.77
CA VAL A 36 -19.31 -1.86 -5.62
C VAL A 36 -19.55 -1.34 -7.04
N LYS A 37 -20.73 -1.57 -7.63
CA LYS A 37 -21.09 -1.07 -8.97
C LYS A 37 -21.00 0.45 -9.06
N ASN A 38 -21.36 1.17 -8.00
CA ASN A 38 -21.22 2.63 -7.96
C ASN A 38 -19.76 3.11 -8.10
N PHE A 39 -18.79 2.29 -7.71
CA PHE A 39 -17.36 2.60 -7.81
C PHE A 39 -16.71 2.06 -9.10
N GLU A 40 -17.44 1.28 -9.90
CA GLU A 40 -16.96 0.87 -11.22
C GLU A 40 -16.98 2.08 -12.16
N PHE A 41 -15.93 2.21 -12.97
CA PHE A 41 -15.84 3.26 -13.97
C PHE A 41 -16.92 3.05 -15.04
N GLN A 42 -17.73 4.06 -15.29
CA GLN A 42 -18.72 4.07 -16.36
C GLN A 42 -18.12 4.78 -17.57
N GLU A 43 -17.96 4.07 -18.69
CA GLU A 43 -17.61 4.71 -19.96
C GLU A 43 -18.77 5.63 -20.38
N LEU A 44 -18.50 6.93 -20.50
CA LEU A 44 -19.40 7.86 -21.16
C LEU A 44 -19.45 7.47 -22.64
N SER A 45 -20.53 6.82 -23.06
CA SER A 45 -20.73 6.50 -24.48
C SER A 45 -20.97 7.80 -25.25
N GLU A 46 -20.04 8.17 -26.14
CA GLU A 46 -20.16 9.35 -27.02
C GLU A 46 -21.19 9.20 -28.15
N GLU A 47 -21.95 8.09 -28.21
CA GLU A 47 -22.90 7.77 -29.30
C GLU A 47 -24.36 7.66 -28.85
N SER A 48 -24.84 8.54 -27.97
CA SER A 48 -26.29 8.72 -27.80
C SER A 48 -26.65 10.18 -27.57
N ASP A 49 -27.20 10.81 -28.61
CA ASP A 49 -28.01 12.04 -28.58
C ASP A 49 -29.36 11.83 -27.84
N ASP A 50 -29.39 10.94 -26.84
CA ASP A 50 -30.55 10.70 -25.98
C ASP A 50 -30.22 11.28 -24.60
N GLU A 51 -31.03 12.25 -24.14
CA GLU A 51 -30.92 12.91 -22.82
C GLU A 51 -31.20 11.95 -21.64
N SER A 52 -30.96 10.64 -21.79
CA SER A 52 -30.86 9.74 -20.66
C SER A 52 -29.47 9.88 -20.06
N LEU A 53 -29.30 10.91 -19.23
CA LEU A 53 -28.31 10.92 -18.16
C LEU A 53 -28.35 9.52 -17.53
N THR A 54 -27.27 8.75 -17.64
CA THR A 54 -27.15 7.47 -16.94
C THR A 54 -27.47 7.74 -15.47
N GLU A 55 -28.60 7.24 -14.98
CA GLU A 55 -29.01 7.46 -13.59
C GLU A 55 -27.93 6.84 -12.69
N GLU A 56 -27.03 7.68 -12.18
CA GLU A 56 -26.12 7.28 -11.11
C GLU A 56 -27.00 6.79 -9.97
N THR A 57 -27.01 5.47 -9.75
CA THR A 57 -27.77 4.89 -8.64
C THR A 57 -27.22 5.52 -7.36
N PRO A 58 -28.01 6.29 -6.61
CA PRO A 58 -27.49 6.98 -5.44
C PRO A 58 -27.00 5.95 -4.42
N PHE A 59 -25.92 6.27 -3.72
CA PHE A 59 -25.45 5.41 -2.62
C PHE A 59 -26.57 5.24 -1.57
N PRO A 60 -26.75 4.04 -0.99
CA PRO A 60 -27.70 3.84 0.09
C PRO A 60 -27.43 4.78 1.27
N GLN A 61 -28.49 5.33 1.88
CA GLN A 61 -28.35 6.31 2.96
C GLN A 61 -27.54 5.76 4.15
N ASP A 62 -27.77 4.49 4.52
CA ASP A 62 -27.05 3.83 5.61
C ASP A 62 -25.53 3.81 5.36
N PHE A 63 -25.10 3.60 4.11
CA PHE A 63 -23.69 3.64 3.73
C PHE A 63 -23.12 5.06 3.81
N LEU A 64 -23.89 6.07 3.36
CA LEU A 64 -23.48 7.47 3.49
C LEU A 64 -23.31 7.87 4.95
N ASP A 65 -24.20 7.41 5.83
CA ASP A 65 -24.12 7.65 7.27
C ASP A 65 -22.89 6.96 7.89
N GLU A 66 -22.58 5.72 7.50
CA GLU A 66 -21.35 5.02 7.90
C GLU A 66 -20.09 5.77 7.47
N VAL A 67 -20.04 6.24 6.21
CA VAL A 67 -18.94 7.05 5.69
C VAL A 67 -18.81 8.36 6.47
N GLN A 68 -19.91 9.05 6.74
CA GLN A 68 -19.91 10.30 7.51
C GLN A 68 -19.42 10.09 8.94
N ASN A 69 -19.84 8.99 9.59
CA ASN A 69 -19.35 8.61 10.91
C ASN A 69 -17.84 8.31 10.90
N ALA A 70 -17.36 7.66 9.83
CA ALA A 70 -15.94 7.41 9.66
C ALA A 70 -15.14 8.70 9.50
N PHE A 71 -15.61 9.65 8.69
CA PHE A 71 -15.02 10.99 8.57
C PHE A 71 -14.96 11.69 9.93
N ASN A 72 -16.06 11.72 10.68
CA ASN A 72 -16.10 12.36 12.00
C ASN A 72 -15.09 11.74 12.97
N THR A 73 -14.91 10.42 12.93
CA THR A 73 -13.98 9.70 13.82
C THR A 73 -12.51 9.91 13.43
N LEU A 74 -12.22 10.03 12.13
CA LEU A 74 -10.85 10.09 11.59
C LEU A 74 -10.31 11.51 11.42
N GLY A 75 -11.08 12.54 11.82
CA GLY A 75 -10.66 13.94 11.75
C GLY A 75 -11.00 14.63 10.42
N ARG A 76 -12.12 14.25 9.81
CA ARG A 76 -12.75 14.81 8.59
C ARG A 76 -11.96 14.68 7.29
N THR A 77 -10.73 14.17 7.36
CA THR A 77 -9.86 13.98 6.19
C THR A 77 -9.28 12.58 6.26
N VAL A 78 -9.45 11.82 5.18
CA VAL A 78 -9.11 10.39 5.16
C VAL A 78 -8.29 10.04 3.93
N PHE A 79 -7.54 8.95 4.06
CA PHE A 79 -6.96 8.22 2.96
C PHE A 79 -7.82 7.01 2.67
N VAL A 80 -8.08 6.72 1.40
CA VAL A 80 -8.91 5.58 0.99
C VAL A 80 -8.07 4.47 0.35
N LYS A 81 -8.39 3.21 0.67
CA LYS A 81 -7.94 2.03 -0.08
C LYS A 81 -9.03 0.96 -0.11
N ASN A 82 -8.94 0.03 -1.07
CA ASN A 82 -9.76 -1.18 -1.04
C ASN A 82 -9.10 -2.25 -0.13
N ASN A 83 -9.51 -3.51 -0.26
CA ASN A 83 -8.94 -4.65 0.46
C ASN A 83 -7.40 -4.68 0.42
N TRP A 84 -6.77 -4.36 -0.71
CA TRP A 84 -5.34 -4.59 -0.96
C TRP A 84 -4.60 -3.34 -1.42
N HIS A 85 -5.15 -2.60 -2.36
CA HIS A 85 -4.46 -1.51 -3.05
C HIS A 85 -5.06 -0.15 -2.71
N ALA A 86 -4.17 0.85 -2.66
CA ALA A 86 -4.53 2.25 -2.64
C ALA A 86 -4.56 2.81 -4.07
N PRO A 87 -5.41 3.80 -4.35
CA PRO A 87 -5.55 4.43 -5.67
C PRO A 87 -4.41 5.42 -5.96
N LEU A 88 -3.16 4.96 -5.87
CA LEU A 88 -1.97 5.83 -5.94
C LEU A 88 -1.83 6.54 -7.29
N ASP A 89 -2.27 5.88 -8.37
CA ASP A 89 -2.31 6.38 -9.74
C ASP A 89 -3.40 7.43 -9.96
N ALA A 90 -4.47 7.41 -9.16
CA ALA A 90 -5.54 8.41 -9.22
C ALA A 90 -5.18 9.75 -8.55
N ARG A 91 -4.01 9.84 -7.90
CA ARG A 91 -3.56 11.03 -7.17
C ARG A 91 -3.64 12.32 -8.00
N MET A 92 -3.32 12.21 -9.29
CA MET A 92 -3.28 13.32 -10.24
C MET A 92 -4.63 13.96 -10.54
N PHE A 93 -5.74 13.28 -10.20
CA PHE A 93 -7.09 13.78 -10.44
C PHE A 93 -7.62 14.64 -9.28
N SER A 94 -6.92 14.67 -8.14
CA SER A 94 -7.32 15.49 -6.98
C SER A 94 -6.68 16.88 -6.98
N ILE A 95 -7.35 17.81 -6.30
CA ILE A 95 -6.80 19.14 -6.03
C ILE A 95 -5.53 18.98 -5.16
N GLY A 96 -4.43 19.56 -5.64
CA GLY A 96 -3.13 19.54 -4.95
C GLY A 96 -2.35 18.23 -5.11
N ASN A 97 -2.78 17.32 -6.00
CA ASN A 97 -2.10 16.03 -6.26
C ASN A 97 -1.89 15.22 -4.97
N THR A 98 -2.93 15.10 -4.15
CA THR A 98 -2.89 14.35 -2.89
C THR A 98 -3.82 13.12 -2.95
N LEU A 99 -3.83 12.31 -1.90
CA LEU A 99 -4.83 11.22 -1.76
C LEU A 99 -5.70 11.47 -0.53
N LYS A 100 -5.96 12.76 -0.29
CA LYS A 100 -6.78 13.27 0.78
C LYS A 100 -8.22 13.34 0.28
N ALA A 101 -9.10 12.54 0.87
CA ALA A 101 -10.53 12.63 0.67
C ALA A 101 -11.18 13.35 1.85
N GLU A 102 -12.15 14.23 1.57
CA GLU A 102 -12.89 15.01 2.56
C GLU A 102 -14.40 14.75 2.49
N ASN A 103 -14.86 14.10 1.41
CA ASN A 103 -16.26 13.74 1.18
C ASN A 103 -16.36 12.44 0.34
N ILE A 104 -17.59 11.96 0.13
CA ILE A 104 -17.85 10.73 -0.65
C ILE A 104 -17.49 10.89 -2.13
N SER A 105 -17.64 12.08 -2.71
CA SER A 105 -17.30 12.34 -4.11
C SER A 105 -15.80 12.22 -4.36
N ASP A 106 -14.94 12.64 -3.41
CA ASP A 106 -13.49 12.41 -3.50
C ASP A 106 -13.16 10.92 -3.47
N ILE A 107 -13.82 10.15 -2.59
CA ILE A 107 -13.65 8.69 -2.51
C ILE A 107 -14.04 8.05 -3.84
N GLN A 108 -15.20 8.43 -4.37
CA GLN A 108 -15.71 7.92 -5.64
C GLN A 108 -14.74 8.26 -6.79
N LEU A 109 -14.28 9.51 -6.88
CA LEU A 109 -13.28 9.95 -7.86
C LEU A 109 -12.03 9.07 -7.81
N PHE A 110 -11.46 8.85 -6.62
CA PHE A 110 -10.24 8.06 -6.47
C PHE A 110 -10.42 6.59 -6.89
N LEU A 111 -11.54 5.97 -6.51
CA LEU A 111 -11.79 4.57 -6.84
C LEU A 111 -12.12 4.39 -8.33
N GLN A 112 -12.92 5.28 -8.92
CA GLN A 112 -13.30 5.22 -10.33
C GLN A 112 -12.12 5.49 -11.27
N THR A 113 -11.24 6.44 -10.92
CA THR A 113 -10.12 6.83 -11.80
C THR A 113 -8.84 6.01 -11.60
N SER A 114 -8.77 5.17 -10.56
CA SER A 114 -7.61 4.30 -10.34
C SER A 114 -7.72 3.02 -11.15
N SER A 115 -6.79 2.85 -12.10
CA SER A 115 -6.70 1.64 -12.92
C SER A 115 -6.46 0.38 -12.08
N VAL A 116 -5.70 0.49 -10.98
CA VAL A 116 -5.41 -0.64 -10.07
C VAL A 116 -6.67 -1.05 -9.32
N ILE A 117 -7.45 -0.09 -8.82
CA ILE A 117 -8.71 -0.39 -8.14
C ILE A 117 -9.71 -1.00 -9.12
N GLN A 118 -9.88 -0.43 -10.32
CA GLN A 118 -10.76 -0.98 -11.35
C GLN A 118 -10.34 -2.41 -11.75
N GLN A 119 -9.03 -2.68 -11.81
CA GLN A 119 -8.53 -4.02 -12.05
C GLN A 119 -8.91 -4.99 -10.92
N ASP A 120 -8.87 -4.56 -9.65
CA ASP A 120 -9.29 -5.39 -8.53
C ASP A 120 -10.78 -5.70 -8.60
N LEU A 121 -11.65 -4.68 -8.76
CA LEU A 121 -13.11 -4.82 -8.82
C LEU A 121 -13.55 -5.76 -9.96
N SER A 122 -12.92 -5.63 -11.12
CA SER A 122 -13.23 -6.44 -12.30
C SER A 122 -12.76 -7.90 -12.15
N ASN A 123 -11.51 -8.12 -11.70
CA ASN A 123 -10.87 -9.44 -11.78
C ASN A 123 -11.03 -10.30 -10.53
N VAL A 124 -11.31 -9.72 -9.36
CA VAL A 124 -11.47 -10.50 -8.12
C VAL A 124 -12.94 -10.82 -7.90
N LYS A 125 -13.26 -12.13 -7.83
CA LYS A 125 -14.61 -12.63 -7.59
C LYS A 125 -14.62 -13.55 -6.36
N GLY A 126 -15.76 -13.60 -5.66
CA GLY A 126 -15.94 -14.46 -4.48
C GLY A 126 -15.26 -13.96 -3.20
N VAL A 127 -14.71 -12.74 -3.20
CA VAL A 127 -14.17 -12.08 -1.99
C VAL A 127 -14.94 -10.78 -1.76
N PRO A 128 -15.55 -10.58 -0.58
CA PRO A 128 -16.24 -9.33 -0.26
C PRO A 128 -15.28 -8.14 -0.28
N PHE A 129 -15.64 -7.10 -1.03
CA PHE A 129 -14.89 -5.85 -1.03
C PHE A 129 -15.14 -5.05 0.25
N CYS A 130 -14.14 -4.27 0.64
CA CYS A 130 -14.25 -3.29 1.70
C CYS A 130 -13.64 -1.96 1.29
N LEU A 131 -14.20 -0.89 1.83
CA LEU A 131 -13.64 0.44 1.82
C LEU A 131 -12.91 0.68 3.14
N ALA A 132 -11.59 0.77 3.09
CA ALA A 132 -10.79 1.09 4.26
C ALA A 132 -10.47 2.59 4.26
N LEU A 133 -11.15 3.32 5.14
CA LEU A 133 -10.94 4.75 5.40
C LEU A 133 -9.92 4.88 6.53
N ARG A 134 -8.76 5.45 6.22
CA ARG A 134 -7.64 5.61 7.16
C ARG A 134 -7.46 7.07 7.51
N LYS A 135 -7.00 7.36 8.71
CA LYS A 135 -6.62 8.73 9.09
C LYS A 135 -5.59 9.27 8.09
N TRP A 136 -5.89 10.41 7.46
CA TRP A 136 -4.96 11.06 6.55
C TRP A 136 -3.78 11.66 7.33
N ILE A 137 -2.57 11.43 6.84
CA ILE A 137 -1.35 12.08 7.30
C ILE A 137 -0.45 12.39 6.10
N SER A 138 0.37 13.44 6.20
CA SER A 138 1.42 13.70 5.23
C SER A 138 2.66 12.88 5.61
N ILE A 139 3.08 11.99 4.71
CA ILE A 139 4.26 11.14 4.89
C ILE A 139 5.35 11.69 3.97
N HIS A 140 6.51 12.01 4.55
CA HIS A 140 7.68 12.39 3.75
C HIS A 140 8.16 11.14 2.98
N PRO A 141 8.37 11.19 1.65
CA PRO A 141 8.72 10.00 0.87
C PRO A 141 9.99 9.28 1.33
N ALA A 142 10.99 10.04 1.83
CA ALA A 142 12.20 9.47 2.43
C ALA A 142 11.98 8.65 3.71
N ALA A 143 10.82 8.78 4.36
CA ALA A 143 10.49 8.06 5.58
C ALA A 143 9.72 6.76 5.33
N GLU A 144 9.32 6.49 4.09
CA GLU A 144 8.53 5.31 3.71
C GLU A 144 9.45 4.20 3.15
N PHE A 145 9.38 3.02 3.74
CA PHE A 145 10.22 1.87 3.38
C PHE A 145 9.37 0.64 3.11
N ARG A 146 9.82 -0.18 2.15
CA ARG A 146 9.38 -1.57 2.01
C ARG A 146 10.41 -2.50 2.64
N CYS A 147 9.91 -3.38 3.49
CA CYS A 147 10.67 -4.42 4.15
C CYS A 147 10.30 -5.78 3.54
N ILE A 148 11.30 -6.59 3.22
CA ILE A 148 11.17 -7.91 2.60
C ILE A 148 11.47 -8.97 3.65
N VAL A 149 10.49 -9.83 3.93
CA VAL A 149 10.56 -10.92 4.92
C VAL A 149 10.59 -12.25 4.18
N ILE A 150 11.54 -13.11 4.54
CA ILE A 150 11.72 -14.45 3.98
C ILE A 150 11.95 -15.41 5.13
N ASN A 151 11.19 -16.51 5.19
CA ASN A 151 11.25 -17.49 6.28
C ASN A 151 11.11 -16.85 7.67
N ASN A 152 10.19 -15.88 7.83
CA ASN A 152 10.00 -15.08 9.05
C ASN A 152 11.22 -14.26 9.50
N VAL A 153 12.17 -13.99 8.60
CA VAL A 153 13.33 -13.14 8.88
C VAL A 153 13.31 -11.92 7.98
N LEU A 154 13.52 -10.73 8.55
CA LEU A 154 13.68 -9.49 7.79
C LEU A 154 15.01 -9.54 7.02
N ARG A 155 14.97 -9.46 5.69
CA ARG A 155 16.14 -9.60 4.81
C ARG A 155 16.48 -8.34 4.05
N GLY A 156 15.47 -7.62 3.57
CA GLY A 156 15.68 -6.44 2.73
C GLY A 156 14.92 -5.25 3.25
N ILE A 157 15.52 -4.07 3.15
CA ILE A 157 14.90 -2.77 3.38
C ILE A 157 15.22 -1.90 2.17
N THR A 158 14.21 -1.25 1.60
CA THR A 158 14.35 -0.32 0.48
C THR A 158 13.42 0.88 0.67
N PRO A 159 13.84 2.10 0.32
CA PRO A 159 12.92 3.23 0.22
C PRO A 159 11.79 2.93 -0.77
N ARG A 160 10.58 3.39 -0.48
CA ARG A 160 9.45 3.30 -1.43
C ARG A 160 9.59 4.28 -2.59
N ASP A 161 10.24 5.40 -2.34
CA ASP A 161 10.56 6.43 -3.33
C ASP A 161 11.87 6.09 -4.08
N TRP A 162 11.98 4.85 -4.55
CA TRP A 162 13.12 4.42 -5.37
C TRP A 162 12.91 4.83 -6.83
N PRO A 163 13.92 5.38 -7.53
CA PRO A 163 15.33 5.53 -7.14
C PRO A 163 15.69 7.00 -6.80
N VAL A 164 15.07 7.60 -5.78
CA VAL A 164 15.41 8.97 -5.34
C VAL A 164 16.58 8.93 -4.35
N PHE A 165 17.52 9.86 -4.52
CA PHE A 165 18.67 10.03 -3.63
C PHE A 165 18.30 10.83 -2.38
N TYR A 166 18.66 10.29 -1.22
CA TYR A 166 18.52 10.95 0.08
C TYR A 166 19.85 10.84 0.84
N SER A 167 20.55 11.97 0.99
CA SER A 167 21.89 12.01 1.58
C SER A 167 21.97 11.44 2.99
N HIS A 168 20.95 11.68 3.82
CA HIS A 168 20.90 11.22 5.21
C HIS A 168 20.88 9.69 5.35
N PHE A 169 20.47 8.92 4.32
CA PHE A 169 20.50 7.46 4.39
C PHE A 169 21.89 6.89 4.61
N LYS A 170 22.93 7.58 4.14
CA LYS A 170 24.33 7.17 4.38
C LYS A 170 24.73 7.29 5.85
N GLU A 171 24.30 8.36 6.50
CA GLU A 171 24.67 8.68 7.88
C GLU A 171 23.77 7.94 8.88
N GLU A 172 22.47 7.82 8.55
CA GLU A 172 21.45 7.25 9.42
C GLU A 172 21.15 5.78 9.14
N GLY A 173 21.72 5.18 8.08
CA GLY A 173 21.37 3.84 7.61
C GLY A 173 21.46 2.75 8.69
N SER A 174 22.47 2.79 9.55
CA SER A 174 22.59 1.85 10.68
C SER A 174 21.43 1.98 11.67
N ARG A 175 20.98 3.20 11.95
CA ARG A 175 19.84 3.49 12.82
C ARG A 175 18.53 3.09 12.16
N ILE A 176 18.37 3.32 10.86
CA ILE A 176 17.21 2.87 10.07
C ILE A 176 17.07 1.34 10.17
N ILE A 177 18.17 0.62 9.90
CA ILE A 177 18.22 -0.85 10.01
C ILE A 177 17.81 -1.29 11.42
N GLN A 178 18.43 -0.72 12.45
CA GLN A 178 18.16 -1.10 13.84
C GLN A 178 16.70 -0.85 14.22
N ASN A 179 16.15 0.33 13.91
CA ASN A 179 14.78 0.69 14.23
C ASN A 179 13.77 -0.25 13.55
N LEU A 180 13.95 -0.53 12.26
CA LEU A 180 13.04 -1.41 11.53
C LEU A 180 13.19 -2.88 11.93
N PHE A 181 14.40 -3.32 12.28
CA PHE A 181 14.64 -4.65 12.82
C PHE A 181 13.96 -4.86 14.17
N ILE A 182 14.07 -3.90 15.09
CA ILE A 182 13.37 -3.93 16.39
C ILE A 182 11.85 -3.92 16.16
N PHE A 183 11.37 -3.00 15.32
CA PHE A 183 9.94 -2.91 15.00
C PHE A 183 9.38 -4.23 14.45
N PHE A 184 10.08 -4.84 13.49
CA PHE A 184 9.71 -6.14 12.95
C PHE A 184 9.69 -7.22 14.04
N THR A 185 10.77 -7.36 14.80
CA THR A 185 10.94 -8.44 15.78
C THR A 185 9.91 -8.36 16.90
N GLU A 186 9.63 -7.16 17.41
CA GLU A 186 8.70 -6.96 18.51
C GLU A 186 7.23 -7.03 18.07
N PHE A 187 6.91 -6.46 16.91
CA PHE A 187 5.51 -6.19 16.55
C PHE A 187 4.96 -7.05 15.41
N ILE A 188 5.81 -7.64 14.55
CA ILE A 188 5.36 -8.32 13.32
C ILE A 188 5.80 -9.78 13.26
N LYS A 189 7.04 -10.11 13.63
CA LYS A 189 7.62 -11.47 13.51
C LYS A 189 6.71 -12.50 14.19
N MET A 190 6.40 -13.58 13.49
CA MET A 190 5.49 -14.67 13.94
C MET A 190 4.03 -14.26 14.22
N LYS A 191 3.62 -13.01 13.97
CA LYS A 191 2.24 -12.51 14.18
C LYS A 191 1.45 -12.39 12.88
N PHE A 192 2.13 -12.37 11.73
CA PHE A 192 1.52 -12.42 10.40
C PHE A 192 1.47 -13.88 9.90
N PRO A 193 0.40 -14.34 9.23
CA PRO A 193 0.21 -15.77 8.90
C PRO A 193 1.16 -16.33 7.83
N ARG A 194 1.89 -15.47 7.10
CA ARG A 194 2.80 -15.87 6.02
C ARG A 194 4.25 -15.82 6.49
N THR A 195 5.08 -16.69 5.92
CA THR A 195 6.53 -16.71 6.19
C THR A 195 7.33 -15.87 5.20
N HIS A 196 6.77 -15.60 4.02
CA HIS A 196 7.32 -14.75 2.97
C HIS A 196 6.33 -13.65 2.63
N TYR A 197 6.74 -12.40 2.79
CA TYR A 197 5.89 -11.25 2.54
C TYR A 197 6.71 -9.96 2.50
N CYS A 198 6.09 -8.91 1.98
CA CYS A 198 6.55 -7.54 2.16
C CYS A 198 5.66 -6.85 3.20
N PHE A 199 6.24 -5.92 3.95
CA PHE A 199 5.45 -4.93 4.67
C PHE A 199 6.00 -3.54 4.41
N ASP A 200 5.11 -2.57 4.28
CA ASP A 200 5.45 -1.16 4.09
C ASP A 200 5.33 -0.46 5.46
N VAL A 201 6.31 0.38 5.80
CA VAL A 201 6.46 0.99 7.13
C VAL A 201 6.95 2.43 6.97
N VAL A 202 6.51 3.30 7.87
CA VAL A 202 6.99 4.68 7.97
C VAL A 202 7.81 4.85 9.21
N LEU A 203 9.01 5.43 9.07
CA LEU A 203 9.77 5.95 10.19
C LEU A 203 9.19 7.32 10.59
N SER A 204 8.48 7.35 11.71
CA SER A 204 8.12 8.61 12.35
C SER A 204 9.27 9.04 13.26
N TYR A 205 9.66 10.31 13.25
CA TYR A 205 10.56 10.88 14.26
C TYR A 205 9.87 12.09 14.90
N PRO A 206 9.84 12.20 16.24
CA PRO A 206 10.51 11.36 17.24
C PRO A 206 9.75 10.07 17.65
N ASP A 207 8.59 9.81 17.07
CA ASP A 207 7.72 8.69 17.46
C ASP A 207 8.27 7.31 17.02
N LYS A 208 7.52 6.25 17.33
CA LYS A 208 7.85 4.90 16.84
C LYS A 208 7.47 4.74 15.36
N PRO A 209 8.13 3.83 14.63
CA PRO A 209 7.68 3.44 13.30
C PRO A 209 6.23 2.90 13.34
N PHE A 210 5.51 3.06 12.23
CA PHE A 210 4.19 2.46 12.09
C PHE A 210 4.02 1.77 10.75
N LEU A 211 3.30 0.65 10.78
CA LEU A 211 2.96 -0.19 9.65
C LEU A 211 1.97 0.55 8.73
N LEU A 212 2.25 0.57 7.44
CA LEU A 212 1.32 1.03 6.41
C LEU A 212 0.54 -0.12 5.80
N ASP A 213 1.21 -1.18 5.36
CA ASP A 213 0.57 -2.23 4.57
C ASP A 213 1.33 -3.54 4.62
N PHE A 214 0.65 -4.63 4.31
CA PHE A 214 1.28 -5.91 3.97
C PHE A 214 1.04 -6.22 2.49
N GLY A 215 2.02 -6.84 1.84
CA GLY A 215 1.90 -7.31 0.47
C GLY A 215 2.53 -8.69 0.28
N PRO A 216 2.04 -9.49 -0.68
CA PRO A 216 2.64 -10.79 -0.96
C PRO A 216 4.08 -10.64 -1.46
N LEU A 217 4.86 -11.70 -1.33
CA LEU A 217 6.16 -11.83 -1.97
C LEU A 217 6.03 -12.83 -3.14
N ASN A 218 5.60 -12.34 -4.31
CA ASN A 218 5.48 -13.13 -5.54
C ASN A 218 5.94 -12.32 -6.74
N SER A 219 6.10 -12.95 -7.91
CA SER A 219 6.67 -12.35 -9.14
C SER A 219 6.06 -11.01 -9.60
N LYS A 220 4.89 -10.61 -9.09
CA LYS A 220 4.24 -9.33 -9.41
C LYS A 220 4.60 -8.22 -8.42
N THR A 221 5.17 -8.55 -7.26
CA THR A 221 5.53 -7.57 -6.24
C THR A 221 6.71 -6.72 -6.70
N ASN A 222 6.55 -5.41 -6.59
CA ASN A 222 7.64 -4.47 -6.83
C ASN A 222 8.62 -4.49 -5.64
N LEU A 223 9.84 -4.93 -5.90
CA LEU A 223 10.91 -5.06 -4.92
C LEU A 223 11.86 -3.84 -4.90
N TYR A 224 11.59 -2.82 -5.70
CA TYR A 224 12.34 -1.56 -5.81
C TYR A 224 13.84 -1.79 -6.07
N ALA A 225 14.69 -1.55 -5.08
CA ALA A 225 16.14 -1.73 -5.15
C ALA A 225 16.59 -3.21 -5.14
N PHE A 226 15.63 -4.14 -5.05
CA PHE A 226 15.86 -5.57 -5.11
C PHE A 226 15.28 -6.19 -6.40
N THR A 227 15.81 -7.34 -6.79
CA THR A 227 15.39 -8.10 -7.97
C THR A 227 14.74 -9.42 -7.60
N TRP A 228 13.92 -9.95 -8.51
CA TRP A 228 13.34 -11.27 -8.28
C TRP A 228 14.38 -12.38 -8.29
N THR A 229 15.40 -12.29 -9.15
CA THR A 229 16.45 -13.30 -9.24
C THR A 229 17.16 -13.53 -7.91
N GLU A 230 17.51 -12.45 -7.21
CA GLU A 230 18.18 -12.58 -5.91
C GLU A 230 17.21 -13.04 -4.81
N ILE A 231 15.97 -12.52 -4.77
CA ILE A 231 15.00 -12.88 -3.74
C ILE A 231 14.57 -14.35 -3.89
N SER A 232 14.31 -14.81 -5.11
CA SER A 232 13.98 -16.21 -5.39
C SER A 232 15.09 -17.16 -4.94
N SER A 233 16.36 -16.76 -5.08
CA SER A 233 17.50 -17.57 -4.63
C SER A 233 17.57 -17.78 -3.10
N LEU A 234 16.80 -17.00 -2.34
CA LEU A 234 16.69 -17.08 -0.88
C LEU A 234 15.47 -17.88 -0.41
N LEU A 235 14.48 -18.13 -1.27
CA LEU A 235 13.24 -18.82 -0.86
C LEU A 235 13.51 -20.27 -0.46
N ASP A 236 14.41 -20.96 -1.15
CA ASP A 236 14.69 -22.40 -0.96
C ASP A 236 15.86 -22.69 -0.01
N LYS A 237 16.46 -21.66 0.61
CA LYS A 237 17.62 -21.83 1.49
C LYS A 237 17.18 -21.89 2.95
N GLU A 238 17.82 -22.77 3.73
CA GLU A 238 17.87 -22.60 5.19
C GLU A 238 18.81 -21.43 5.47
N ILE A 239 18.26 -20.33 6.00
CA ILE A 239 19.02 -19.09 6.19
C ILE A 239 19.14 -18.78 7.68
N SER A 240 20.37 -18.55 8.14
CA SER A 240 20.66 -18.11 9.50
C SER A 240 19.93 -16.81 9.87
N GLU A 241 19.40 -16.75 11.09
CA GLU A 241 18.79 -15.54 11.66
C GLU A 241 19.84 -14.48 12.04
N GLU A 242 21.13 -14.84 12.11
CA GLU A 242 22.19 -13.94 12.57
C GLU A 242 22.60 -12.86 11.54
N ILE A 243 22.15 -13.00 10.29
CA ILE A 243 22.49 -12.05 9.22
C ILE A 243 21.55 -10.85 9.31
N PRO A 244 22.08 -9.62 9.56
CA PRO A 244 21.26 -8.41 9.60
C PRO A 244 20.63 -8.12 8.23
N PRO A 245 19.48 -7.42 8.18
CA PRO A 245 18.86 -7.09 6.92
C PRO A 245 19.72 -6.11 6.11
N VAL A 246 19.68 -6.28 4.79
CA VAL A 246 20.36 -5.40 3.84
C VAL A 246 19.47 -4.20 3.58
N PHE A 247 19.98 -2.99 3.84
CA PHE A 247 19.33 -1.74 3.43
C PHE A 247 19.93 -1.24 2.11
N ARG A 248 19.11 -1.20 1.05
CA ARG A 248 19.52 -0.69 -0.26
C ARG A 248 18.92 0.68 -0.52
N TYR A 249 19.78 1.63 -0.85
CA TYR A 249 19.44 3.00 -1.19
C TYR A 249 20.50 3.55 -2.15
N LEU A 250 20.23 4.69 -2.78
CA LEU A 250 21.22 5.37 -3.61
C LEU A 250 22.26 6.07 -2.75
N ASP A 251 23.53 5.71 -2.91
CA ASP A 251 24.65 6.25 -2.14
C ASP A 251 25.16 7.61 -2.62
N LYS A 252 24.75 8.02 -3.82
CA LYS A 252 25.07 9.31 -4.46
C LYS A 252 23.90 9.79 -5.32
N ASP A 253 23.86 11.10 -5.53
CA ASP A 253 22.95 11.69 -6.50
C ASP A 253 23.39 11.29 -7.92
N ILE A 254 22.47 10.67 -8.65
CA ILE A 254 22.67 10.18 -10.01
C ILE A 254 21.70 10.85 -11.00
N GLY A 255 21.02 11.92 -10.57
CA GLY A 255 20.04 12.66 -11.35
C GLY A 255 18.72 11.92 -11.55
N ILE A 256 17.88 12.44 -12.45
CA ILE A 256 16.57 11.85 -12.76
C ILE A 256 16.77 10.59 -13.61
N MET A 257 16.39 9.43 -13.08
CA MET A 257 16.46 8.16 -13.80
C MET A 257 15.20 7.31 -13.60
N THR A 258 14.92 6.46 -14.59
CA THR A 258 13.86 5.46 -14.49
C THR A 258 14.29 4.32 -13.58
N LYS A 259 13.32 3.63 -12.96
CA LYS A 259 13.56 2.45 -12.11
C LYS A 259 14.38 1.37 -12.82
N ALA A 260 14.11 1.12 -14.10
CA ALA A 260 14.83 0.12 -14.89
C ALA A 260 16.33 0.45 -15.01
N ILE A 261 16.66 1.71 -15.29
CA ILE A 261 18.06 2.16 -15.41
C ILE A 261 18.76 2.12 -14.06
N ALA A 262 18.08 2.55 -13.00
CA ALA A 262 18.63 2.49 -11.64
C ALA A 262 18.95 1.05 -11.22
N ASN A 263 18.05 0.10 -11.50
CA ASN A 263 18.28 -1.31 -11.16
C ASN A 263 19.43 -1.93 -11.96
N MET A 264 19.58 -1.59 -13.25
CA MET A 264 20.72 -2.05 -14.05
C MET A 264 22.05 -1.55 -13.47
N ARG A 265 22.15 -0.25 -13.14
CA ARG A 265 23.38 0.33 -12.57
C ARG A 265 23.71 -0.19 -11.18
N PHE A 266 22.69 -0.45 -10.36
CA PHE A 266 22.90 -0.99 -9.00
C PHE A 266 23.41 -2.44 -9.02
N GLN A 267 23.20 -3.17 -10.11
CA GLN A 267 23.78 -4.52 -10.29
C GLN A 267 25.22 -4.51 -10.79
N GLU A 268 25.66 -3.39 -11.40
CA GLU A 268 27.04 -3.21 -11.89
C GLU A 268 27.99 -2.63 -10.82
N MET A 269 27.45 -2.13 -9.70
CA MET A 269 28.19 -1.59 -8.55
C MET A 269 28.42 -2.65 -7.47
#